data_AF-A0A2S9BNA1-F1
#
_entry.id   AF-A0A2S9BNA1-F1
#
_cell.length_a   1.000
_cell.length_b   1.000
_cell.length_c   1.000
_cell.angle_alpha   90.00
_cell.angle_beta   90.00
_cell.angle_gamma   90.00
#
_symmetry.space_group_name_H-M   'P 1'
#
loop_
_entity.id
_entity.type
_entity.pdbx_description
1 polymer ?
#
loop_
_entity_poly.entity_id
_entity_poly.type
_entity_poly.pdbx_seq_one_letter_code
_entity_poly.pdbx_strand_id
1 'polypeptide(L)'
;MAEKEKNFSAEEREAMQAAAKEARTRRSRAKKSPEELRAAGEADIKEAIEKLTPEDQALSNKLHALVSEVAPELVPRTYYGMPAWGRDGKVLCFFQPASKFKVRYGTFGFEPISNLDDGTVWPTAYAVTDLTKADLEFLADRIRVAIS
;
A
#
# COMPACT_ATOMS: atom_id res chain seq x y z
N MET A 1 33.60 -15.69 13.98
CA MET A 1 32.17 -15.44 13.72
C MET A 1 32.04 -13.99 13.28
N ALA A 2 32.03 -13.75 11.97
CA ALA A 2 32.17 -12.41 11.39
C ALA A 2 30.85 -11.62 11.37
N GLU A 3 30.92 -10.39 11.89
CA GLU A 3 30.27 -9.14 11.44
C GLU A 3 28.90 -9.23 10.75
N LYS A 4 27.82 -9.29 11.54
CA LYS A 4 26.45 -8.99 11.07
C LYS A 4 25.70 -8.11 12.07
N GLU A 5 26.20 -6.90 12.30
CA GLU A 5 25.39 -5.82 12.86
C GLU A 5 25.21 -4.70 11.83
N LYS A 6 23.95 -4.53 11.39
CA LYS A 6 23.25 -3.24 11.25
C LYS A 6 23.80 -2.19 10.25
N ASN A 7 23.73 -2.45 8.95
CA ASN A 7 23.71 -1.36 7.96
C ASN A 7 22.49 -1.48 7.05
N PHE A 8 21.32 -1.09 7.57
CA PHE A 8 20.13 -0.84 6.76
C PHE A 8 20.45 0.16 5.65
N SER A 9 19.87 -0.03 4.47
CA SER A 9 19.91 0.95 3.38
C SER A 9 19.24 2.27 3.80
N ALA A 10 19.43 3.34 3.03
CA ALA A 10 18.74 4.61 3.30
C ALA A 10 17.21 4.41 3.22
N GLU A 11 16.76 3.67 2.22
CA GLU A 11 15.35 3.36 1.96
C GLU A 11 14.76 2.51 3.09
N GLU A 12 15.50 1.51 3.59
CA GLU A 12 15.08 0.69 4.74
C GLU A 12 14.97 1.52 6.02
N ARG A 13 15.93 2.43 6.28
CA ARG A 13 15.85 3.34 7.44
C ARG A 13 14.65 4.27 7.34
N GLU A 14 14.36 4.81 6.17
CA GLU A 14 13.16 5.62 5.93
C GLU A 14 11.88 4.81 6.14
N ALA A 15 11.81 3.60 5.61
CA ALA A 15 10.68 2.69 5.82
C ALA A 15 10.48 2.39 7.32
N MET A 16 11.55 2.14 8.07
CA MET A 16 11.48 1.95 9.53
C MET A 16 10.97 3.18 10.28
N GLN A 17 11.45 4.37 9.92
CA GLN A 17 10.96 5.63 10.52
C GLN A 17 9.49 5.87 10.19
N ALA A 18 9.09 5.59 8.94
CA ALA A 18 7.70 5.68 8.51
C ALA A 18 6.82 4.71 9.31
N ALA A 19 7.24 3.44 9.46
CA ALA A 19 6.52 2.46 10.27
C ALA A 19 6.36 2.89 11.73
N ALA A 20 7.41 3.49 12.32
CA ALA A 20 7.35 4.04 13.67
C ALA A 20 6.36 5.22 13.78
N LYS A 21 6.35 6.13 12.79
CA LYS A 21 5.37 7.22 12.68
C LYS A 21 3.95 6.66 12.55
N GLU A 22 3.74 5.71 11.64
CA GLU A 22 2.46 5.05 11.39
C GLU A 22 1.91 4.34 12.64
N ALA A 23 2.76 3.66 13.41
CA ALA A 23 2.37 3.03 14.66
C ALA A 23 1.94 4.05 15.74
N ARG A 24 2.55 5.24 15.76
CA ARG A 24 2.12 6.36 16.64
C ARG A 24 0.82 6.97 16.14
N THR A 25 0.70 7.22 14.84
CA THR A 25 -0.50 7.74 14.18
C THR A 25 -1.70 6.82 14.39
N ARG A 26 -1.54 5.50 14.25
CA ARG A 26 -2.61 4.53 14.49
C ARG A 26 -3.12 4.59 15.93
N ARG A 27 -2.23 4.75 16.91
CA ARG A 27 -2.61 4.90 18.32
C ARG A 27 -3.33 6.21 18.59
N SER A 28 -2.87 7.34 18.03
CA SER A 28 -3.53 8.64 18.23
C SER A 28 -4.90 8.71 17.56
N ARG A 29 -5.12 7.93 16.50
CA ARG A 29 -6.38 7.87 15.76
C ARG A 29 -7.35 6.79 16.25
N ALA A 30 -7.02 6.03 17.31
CA ALA A 30 -7.82 4.90 17.76
C ALA A 30 -9.27 5.24 18.17
N LYS A 31 -9.55 6.51 18.49
CA LYS A 31 -10.89 7.00 18.89
C LYS A 31 -11.60 7.82 17.80
N LYS A 32 -10.99 7.96 16.61
CA LYS A 32 -11.59 8.70 15.50
C LYS A 32 -12.76 7.92 14.92
N SER A 33 -13.77 8.65 14.44
CA SER A 33 -14.85 8.05 13.65
C SER A 33 -14.32 7.45 12.33
N PRO A 34 -15.06 6.54 11.68
CA PRO A 34 -14.68 5.99 10.38
C PRO A 34 -14.43 7.06 9.30
N GLU A 35 -15.21 8.14 9.31
CA GLU A 35 -15.05 9.26 8.36
C GLU A 35 -13.75 10.04 8.61
N GLU A 36 -13.46 10.37 9.87
CA GLU A 36 -12.21 11.05 10.23
C GLU A 36 -10.97 10.18 10.00
N LEU A 37 -11.11 8.85 10.15
CA LEU A 37 -10.05 7.89 9.82
C LEU A 37 -9.78 7.87 8.32
N ARG A 38 -10.83 7.79 7.50
CA ARG A 38 -10.70 7.86 6.05
C ARG A 38 -10.09 9.18 5.61
N ALA A 39 -10.63 10.32 6.04
CA ALA A 39 -10.11 11.64 5.66
C ALA A 39 -8.63 11.83 6.05
N ALA A 40 -8.23 11.35 7.22
CA ALA A 40 -6.82 11.40 7.63
C ALA A 40 -5.94 10.43 6.82
N GLY A 41 -6.48 9.26 6.45
CA GLY A 41 -5.82 8.30 5.57
C GLY A 41 -5.61 8.82 4.14
N GLU A 42 -6.62 9.49 3.58
CA GLU A 42 -6.56 10.18 2.29
C GLU A 42 -5.43 11.22 2.28
N ALA A 43 -5.35 12.03 3.33
CA ALA A 43 -4.28 13.01 3.48
C ALA A 43 -2.89 12.35 3.57
N ASP A 44 -2.76 11.25 4.31
CA ASP A 44 -1.48 10.53 4.43
C ASP A 44 -1.04 9.92 3.10
N ILE A 45 -1.96 9.31 2.33
CA ILE A 45 -1.66 8.78 0.99
C ILE A 45 -1.24 9.92 0.06
N LYS A 46 -1.97 11.03 0.06
CA LYS A 46 -1.62 12.19 -0.76
C LYS A 46 -0.21 12.69 -0.45
N GLU A 47 0.14 12.86 0.83
CA GLU A 47 1.48 13.25 1.27
C GLU A 47 2.56 12.24 0.83
N ALA A 48 2.23 10.94 0.83
CA ALA A 48 3.16 9.90 0.37
C ALA A 48 3.36 9.96 -1.15
N ILE A 49 2.29 10.17 -1.92
CA ILE A 49 2.30 10.24 -3.38
C ILE A 49 3.11 11.46 -3.85
N GLU A 50 2.93 12.63 -3.24
CA GLU A 50 3.62 13.88 -3.61
C GLU A 50 5.16 13.78 -3.56
N LYS A 51 5.72 12.80 -2.83
CA LYS A 51 7.16 12.56 -2.70
C LYS A 51 7.74 11.63 -3.76
N LEU A 52 6.90 11.06 -4.63
CA LEU A 52 7.30 10.10 -5.66
C LEU A 52 7.64 10.80 -6.99
N THR A 53 8.29 10.08 -7.90
CA THR A 53 8.49 10.57 -9.27
C THR A 53 7.16 10.67 -10.01
N PRO A 54 7.05 11.46 -11.09
CA PRO A 54 5.81 11.62 -11.85
C PRO A 54 5.19 10.29 -12.32
N GLU A 55 6.02 9.31 -12.66
CA GLU A 55 5.58 7.98 -13.10
C GLU A 55 4.90 7.21 -11.96
N ASP A 56 5.56 7.14 -10.80
CA ASP A 56 5.00 6.47 -9.63
C ASP A 56 3.81 7.23 -9.04
N GLN A 57 3.75 8.56 -9.17
CA GLN A 57 2.57 9.35 -8.84
C GLN A 57 1.37 8.94 -9.70
N ALA A 58 1.57 8.82 -11.01
CA ALA A 58 0.51 8.41 -11.93
C ALA A 58 -0.02 7.01 -11.59
N LEU A 59 0.87 6.04 -11.32
CA LEU A 59 0.48 4.69 -10.92
C LEU A 59 -0.25 4.68 -9.57
N SER A 60 0.28 5.38 -8.57
CA SER A 60 -0.32 5.45 -7.23
C SER A 60 -1.72 6.06 -7.26
N ASN A 61 -1.93 7.12 -8.04
CA ASN A 61 -3.24 7.76 -8.17
C ASN A 61 -4.25 6.85 -8.90
N LYS A 62 -3.83 6.13 -9.94
CA LYS A 62 -4.70 5.15 -10.64
C LYS A 62 -5.12 4.01 -9.69
N LEU A 63 -4.18 3.45 -8.93
CA LEU A 63 -4.47 2.39 -7.95
C LEU A 63 -5.35 2.89 -6.80
N HIS A 64 -5.09 4.11 -6.32
CA HIS A 64 -5.92 4.72 -5.29
C HIS A 64 -7.37 4.89 -5.76
N ALA A 65 -7.59 5.44 -6.96
CA ALA A 65 -8.92 5.54 -7.54
C ALA A 65 -9.59 4.17 -7.70
N LEU A 66 -8.85 3.17 -8.19
CA LEU A 66 -9.34 1.81 -8.36
C LEU A 66 -9.80 1.18 -7.04
N VAL A 67 -8.97 1.24 -6.00
CA VAL A 67 -9.32 0.66 -4.70
C VAL A 67 -10.50 1.39 -4.07
N SER A 68 -10.54 2.72 -4.17
CA SER A 68 -11.66 3.53 -3.64
C SER A 68 -12.99 3.23 -4.35
N GLU A 69 -12.95 2.89 -5.65
CA GLU A 69 -14.13 2.47 -6.42
C GLU A 69 -14.57 1.05 -6.07
N VAL A 70 -13.62 0.11 -6.06
CA VAL A 70 -13.91 -1.34 -5.97
C VAL A 70 -14.18 -1.80 -4.54
N ALA A 71 -13.50 -1.19 -3.56
CA ALA A 71 -13.51 -1.60 -2.17
C ALA A 71 -13.57 -0.38 -1.23
N PRO A 72 -14.67 0.40 -1.28
CA PRO A 72 -14.82 1.64 -0.50
C PRO A 72 -14.76 1.42 1.02
N GLU A 73 -14.97 0.20 1.50
CA GLU A 73 -14.81 -0.19 2.90
C GLU A 73 -13.35 -0.23 3.37
N LEU A 74 -12.39 -0.32 2.44
CA LEU A 74 -10.98 -0.23 2.79
C LEU A 74 -10.62 1.22 3.14
N VAL A 75 -9.97 1.36 4.29
CA VAL A 75 -9.54 2.66 4.80
C VAL A 75 -8.16 2.96 4.20
N PRO A 76 -8.00 4.07 3.47
CA PRO A 76 -6.70 4.50 2.97
C PRO A 76 -5.74 4.78 4.13
N ARG A 77 -4.46 4.49 3.93
CA ARG A 77 -3.39 4.69 4.92
C ARG A 77 -2.03 4.63 4.25
N THR A 78 -0.99 4.93 5.00
CA THR A 78 0.37 4.54 4.60
C THR A 78 0.80 3.25 5.29
N TYR A 79 1.72 2.56 4.63
CA TYR A 79 2.40 1.37 5.12
C TYR A 79 3.86 1.49 4.75
N TYR A 80 4.79 1.58 5.71
CA TYR A 80 6.21 1.86 5.42
C TYR A 80 6.44 3.12 4.55
N GLY A 81 5.55 4.11 4.67
CA GLY A 81 5.61 5.36 3.90
C GLY A 81 5.22 5.22 2.43
N MET A 82 4.57 4.13 2.04
CA MET A 82 3.98 3.93 0.72
C MET A 82 2.44 3.80 0.81
N PRO A 83 1.69 4.04 -0.28
CA PRO A 83 0.24 3.96 -0.28
C PRO A 83 -0.28 2.55 0.05
N ALA A 84 -1.29 2.47 0.90
CA ALA A 84 -1.91 1.22 1.30
C ALA A 84 -3.38 1.39 1.69
N TRP A 85 -4.12 0.29 1.69
CA TRP A 85 -5.53 0.25 2.03
C TRP A 85 -5.79 -0.92 2.97
N GLY A 86 -6.56 -0.67 4.02
CA GLY A 86 -6.68 -1.59 5.13
C GLY A 86 -8.09 -1.76 5.67
N ARG A 87 -8.33 -2.92 6.26
CA ARG A 87 -9.55 -3.26 7.01
C ARG A 87 -9.15 -3.64 8.43
N ASP A 88 -9.97 -3.28 9.42
CA ASP A 88 -9.76 -3.62 10.83
C ASP A 88 -8.37 -3.24 11.38
N GLY A 89 -7.84 -2.12 10.89
CA GLY A 89 -6.55 -1.58 11.29
C GLY A 89 -5.34 -2.38 10.82
N LYS A 90 -5.51 -3.39 9.97
CA LYS A 90 -4.45 -4.11 9.26
C LYS A 90 -4.41 -3.66 7.79
N VAL A 91 -3.25 -3.74 7.16
CA VAL A 91 -3.12 -3.49 5.71
C VAL A 91 -3.64 -4.71 4.98
N LEU A 92 -4.43 -4.51 3.93
CA LEU A 92 -4.94 -5.57 3.05
C LEU A 92 -4.22 -5.55 1.71
N CYS A 93 -4.10 -4.39 1.08
CA CYS A 93 -3.33 -4.22 -0.14
C CYS A 93 -2.51 -2.92 -0.09
N PHE A 94 -1.48 -2.85 -0.93
CA PHE A 94 -0.53 -1.75 -0.95
C PHE A 94 0.11 -1.58 -2.32
N PHE A 95 0.66 -0.40 -2.58
CA PHE A 95 1.53 -0.15 -3.72
C PHE A 95 2.92 0.22 -3.24
N GLN A 96 3.93 -0.55 -3.67
CA GLN A 96 5.35 -0.28 -3.46
C GLN A 96 5.92 0.45 -4.68
N PRO A 97 6.19 1.77 -4.60
CA PRO A 97 6.66 2.55 -5.74
C PRO A 97 8.09 2.17 -6.13
N ALA A 98 8.39 2.12 -7.43
CA ALA A 98 9.70 1.72 -7.92
C ALA A 98 10.80 2.68 -7.47
N SER A 99 10.53 3.98 -7.57
CA SER A 99 11.46 5.07 -7.27
C SER A 99 11.87 5.12 -5.81
N LYS A 100 10.94 4.83 -4.89
CA LYS A 100 11.20 4.84 -3.44
C LYS A 100 12.19 3.74 -3.04
N PHE A 101 12.11 2.57 -3.66
CA PHE A 101 12.91 1.40 -3.31
C PHE A 101 14.03 1.11 -4.32
N LYS A 102 14.19 1.95 -5.35
CA LYS A 102 15.20 1.82 -6.42
C LYS A 102 15.18 0.44 -7.07
N VAL A 103 13.97 -0.05 -7.35
CA VAL A 103 13.74 -1.32 -8.01
C VAL A 103 13.26 -1.12 -9.45
N ARG A 104 13.24 -2.20 -10.24
CA ARG A 104 12.91 -2.15 -11.67
C ARG A 104 11.47 -1.71 -11.98
N TYR A 105 10.52 -2.00 -11.09
CA TYR A 105 9.08 -1.75 -11.30
C TYR A 105 8.36 -1.54 -9.96
N GLY A 106 7.18 -0.91 -10.01
CA GLY A 106 6.31 -0.82 -8.85
C GLY A 106 5.64 -2.16 -8.56
N THR A 107 5.24 -2.42 -7.32
CA THR A 107 4.56 -3.67 -6.97
C THR A 107 3.24 -3.37 -6.29
N PHE A 108 2.13 -3.86 -6.85
CA PHE A 108 0.83 -3.86 -6.16
C PHE A 108 0.66 -5.21 -5.45
N GLY A 109 0.60 -5.18 -4.12
CA GLY A 109 0.66 -6.37 -3.27
C GLY A 109 -0.51 -6.49 -2.32
N PHE A 110 -0.70 -7.70 -1.80
CA PHE A 110 -1.73 -8.08 -0.84
C PHE A 110 -1.07 -8.72 0.39
N GLU A 111 -1.57 -8.36 1.57
CA GLU A 111 -1.14 -8.90 2.86
C GLU A 111 -1.94 -10.16 3.23
N PRO A 112 -1.47 -11.01 4.16
CA PRO A 112 -2.10 -12.30 4.51
C PRO A 112 -3.54 -12.25 5.04
N ILE A 113 -4.12 -11.06 5.21
CA ILE A 113 -5.54 -10.90 5.56
C ILE A 113 -6.48 -10.89 4.35
N SER A 114 -5.92 -10.91 3.13
CA SER A 114 -6.69 -10.97 1.88
C SER A 114 -7.14 -12.40 1.57
N ASN A 115 -8.33 -12.57 1.03
CA ASN A 115 -8.91 -13.89 0.74
C ASN A 115 -8.50 -14.45 -0.64
N LEU A 116 -7.23 -14.30 -1.01
CA LEU A 116 -6.70 -14.74 -2.31
C LEU A 116 -6.36 -16.24 -2.36
N ASP A 117 -6.72 -17.01 -1.33
CA ASP A 117 -6.29 -18.38 -1.03
C ASP A 117 -6.89 -19.44 -1.98
N ASP A 118 -6.67 -19.29 -3.29
CA ASP A 118 -7.14 -20.21 -4.32
C ASP A 118 -6.14 -21.34 -4.54
N GLY A 119 -6.42 -22.51 -3.95
CA GLY A 119 -5.60 -23.72 -4.08
C GLY A 119 -4.39 -23.75 -3.15
N THR A 120 -3.26 -24.28 -3.62
CA THR A 120 -2.02 -24.45 -2.81
C THR A 120 -1.03 -23.31 -2.99
N VAL A 121 -1.10 -22.60 -4.13
CA VAL A 121 -0.21 -21.47 -4.47
C VAL A 121 -1.03 -20.46 -5.25
N TRP A 122 -0.99 -19.21 -4.81
CA TRP A 122 -1.71 -18.10 -5.45
C TRP A 122 -0.85 -16.84 -5.50
N PRO A 123 -1.07 -15.96 -6.49
CA PRO A 123 -0.37 -14.69 -6.58
C PRO A 123 -0.83 -13.71 -5.51
N THR A 124 0.11 -13.15 -4.77
CA THR A 124 -0.12 -12.11 -3.75
C THR A 124 0.44 -10.75 -4.12
N ALA A 125 1.19 -10.65 -5.23
CA ALA A 125 1.77 -9.41 -5.70
C ALA A 125 1.94 -9.40 -7.22
N TYR A 126 1.82 -8.21 -7.80
CA TYR A 126 1.88 -7.97 -9.23
C TYR A 126 2.87 -6.85 -9.54
N ALA A 127 3.75 -7.08 -10.51
CA ALA A 127 4.61 -6.03 -11.04
C ALA A 127 3.78 -5.03 -11.85
N VAL A 128 4.03 -3.74 -11.66
CA VAL A 128 3.33 -2.63 -12.30
C VAL A 128 4.35 -1.68 -12.92
N THR A 129 4.32 -1.60 -14.24
CA THR A 129 5.11 -0.63 -15.03
C THR A 129 4.24 0.40 -15.73
N ASP A 130 3.00 0.03 -16.03
CA ASP A 130 1.91 0.89 -16.50
C ASP A 130 0.57 0.25 -16.08
N LEU A 131 -0.53 0.98 -16.23
CA LEU A 131 -1.90 0.54 -15.95
C LEU A 131 -2.81 1.00 -17.09
N THR A 132 -3.10 0.07 -18.00
CA THR A 132 -4.15 0.21 -19.02
C THR A 132 -5.52 -0.10 -18.42
N LYS A 133 -6.58 0.07 -19.21
CA LYS A 133 -7.94 -0.29 -18.78
C LYS A 133 -8.05 -1.78 -18.44
N ALA A 134 -7.47 -2.66 -19.26
CA ALA A 134 -7.51 -4.10 -19.03
C ALA A 134 -6.75 -4.50 -17.75
N ASP A 135 -5.63 -3.83 -17.45
CA ASP A 135 -4.87 -4.07 -16.22
C ASP A 135 -5.67 -3.65 -14.98
N LEU A 136 -6.36 -2.51 -15.06
CA LEU A 136 -7.24 -2.04 -13.98
C LEU A 136 -8.43 -2.97 -13.76
N GLU A 137 -9.06 -3.47 -14.83
CA GLU A 137 -10.12 -4.47 -14.74
C GLU A 137 -9.62 -5.77 -14.09
N PHE A 138 -8.45 -6.25 -14.49
CA PHE A 138 -7.81 -7.42 -13.87
C PHE A 138 -7.54 -7.21 -12.38
N LEU A 139 -6.93 -6.07 -12.00
CA LEU A 139 -6.66 -5.76 -10.60
C LEU A 139 -7.94 -5.53 -9.79
N ALA A 140 -9.00 -4.98 -10.38
CA ALA A 140 -10.30 -4.86 -9.73
C ALA A 140 -10.82 -6.23 -9.28
N ASP A 141 -10.74 -7.24 -10.15
CA ASP A 141 -11.16 -8.59 -9.80
C ASP A 141 -10.31 -9.18 -8.67
N ARG A 142 -9.00 -8.92 -8.67
CA ARG A 142 -8.13 -9.34 -7.56
C ARG A 142 -8.52 -8.64 -6.25
N ILE A 143 -8.85 -7.35 -6.30
CA ILE A 143 -9.30 -6.60 -5.12
C ILE A 143 -10.64 -7.16 -4.61
N ARG A 144 -11.61 -7.45 -5.48
CA ARG A 144 -12.91 -8.03 -5.10
C ARG A 144 -12.77 -9.37 -4.38
N VAL A 145 -11.90 -10.25 -4.89
CA VAL A 145 -11.60 -11.53 -4.23
C VAL A 145 -10.87 -11.28 -2.91
N ALA A 146 -9.92 -10.35 -2.87
CA ALA A 146 -9.16 -10.07 -1.66
C ALA A 146 -10.02 -9.61 -0.47
N ILE A 147 -11.17 -8.95 -0.71
CA ILE A 147 -12.06 -8.43 0.33
C ILE A 147 -13.20 -9.37 0.73
N SER A 148 -13.54 -10.37 -0.10
CA SER A 148 -14.73 -11.23 0.05
C SER A 148 -14.57 -12.24 1.17
#